data_AF-A9X894-F1
#
_entry.id   AF-A9X894-F1
#
_cell.length_a   1.000
_cell.length_b   1.000
_cell.length_c   1.000
_cell.angle_alpha   90.00
_cell.angle_beta   90.00
_cell.angle_gamma   90.00
#
_symmetry.space_group_name_H-M   'P 1'
#
loop_
_entity.id
_entity.type
_entity.pdbx_description
1 polymer ?
#
loop_
_entity_poly.entity_id
_entity_poly.type
_entity_poly.pdbx_seq_one_letter_code
_entity_poly.pdbx_strand_id
1 'polypeptide(L)'
;NSLNFSLTFFSDSLSTPLLILTMWLLPLMLMASQHHLLKESPTRKKLFISMLVLLQLFLIMTFTATELIFFYIMFEATLVPTLIIITRWGNQTERLNAGLYFLFYTLTGSLPLLVALTHIQNTVGSLNFLILQYWAQPVPNSWSNVFLWLACMMAFMVKMPLYGLHLWLPKAHVEAPIAGSMVLAAILL
;
A
#
# COMPACT_ATOMS: atom_id res chain seq x y z
N ASN A 1 5.73 -23.72 -5.02
CA ASN A 1 5.71 -23.48 -6.48
C ASN A 1 5.41 -22.02 -6.73
N SER A 2 6.42 -21.23 -7.05
CA SER A 2 6.24 -19.87 -7.57
C SER A 2 5.92 -19.93 -9.06
N LEU A 3 4.96 -19.11 -9.49
CA LEU A 3 4.60 -18.87 -10.88
C LEU A 3 5.30 -17.57 -11.32
N ASN A 4 6.38 -17.69 -12.09
CA ASN A 4 7.10 -16.54 -12.63
C ASN A 4 6.55 -16.24 -14.03
N PHE A 5 5.98 -15.05 -14.25
CA PHE A 5 5.37 -14.68 -15.53
C PHE A 5 6.35 -13.94 -16.44
N SER A 6 7.05 -12.94 -15.89
CA SER A 6 8.00 -12.10 -16.62
C SER A 6 9.10 -11.61 -15.69
N LEU A 7 10.03 -10.82 -16.23
CA LEU A 7 11.03 -10.12 -15.41
C LEU A 7 10.40 -9.16 -14.39
N THR A 8 9.17 -8.66 -14.65
CA THR A 8 8.49 -7.66 -13.83
C THR A 8 7.45 -8.26 -12.89
N PHE A 9 6.86 -9.42 -13.24
CA PHE A 9 5.77 -10.02 -12.47
C PHE A 9 6.04 -11.47 -12.10
N PHE A 10 5.86 -11.77 -10.82
CA PHE A 10 5.81 -13.14 -10.29
C PHE A 10 4.67 -13.26 -9.28
N SER A 11 4.25 -14.49 -9.02
CA SER A 11 3.32 -14.79 -7.93
C SER A 11 3.72 -16.09 -7.25
N ASP A 12 3.72 -16.09 -5.93
CA ASP A 12 3.95 -17.24 -5.07
C ASP A 12 2.68 -17.56 -4.25
N SER A 13 2.77 -18.53 -3.35
CA SER A 13 1.65 -18.91 -2.48
C SER A 13 1.25 -17.84 -1.46
N LEU A 14 2.05 -16.77 -1.29
CA LEU A 14 1.75 -15.66 -0.39
C LEU A 14 1.01 -14.52 -1.11
N SER A 15 1.47 -14.15 -2.31
CA SER A 15 0.84 -13.14 -3.14
C SER A 15 -0.49 -13.62 -3.73
N THR A 16 -0.63 -14.90 -4.06
CA THR A 16 -1.85 -15.42 -4.71
C THR A 16 -3.14 -15.24 -3.89
N PRO A 17 -3.21 -15.54 -2.58
CA PRO A 17 -4.41 -15.27 -1.80
C PRO A 17 -4.72 -13.77 -1.69
N LEU A 18 -3.69 -12.94 -1.55
CA LEU A 18 -3.84 -11.48 -1.48
C LEU A 18 -4.40 -10.92 -2.79
N LEU A 19 -3.91 -11.42 -3.94
CA LEU A 19 -4.43 -11.06 -5.26
C LEU A 19 -5.91 -11.45 -5.41
N ILE A 20 -6.26 -12.68 -5.03
CA ILE A 20 -7.66 -13.14 -5.09
C ILE A 20 -8.55 -12.24 -4.21
N LEU A 21 -8.11 -11.91 -3.00
CA LEU A 21 -8.83 -11.00 -2.10
C LEU A 21 -8.99 -9.61 -2.72
N THR A 22 -7.93 -9.04 -3.32
CA THR A 22 -8.00 -7.71 -3.95
C THR A 22 -8.95 -7.66 -5.15
N MET A 23 -8.97 -8.72 -5.95
CA MET A 23 -9.87 -8.84 -7.09
C MET A 23 -11.32 -8.99 -6.64
N TRP A 24 -11.53 -9.75 -5.58
CA TRP A 24 -12.85 -9.97 -5.01
C TRP A 24 -13.42 -8.73 -4.34
N LEU A 25 -12.58 -7.90 -3.70
CA LEU A 25 -13.05 -6.74 -2.93
C LEU A 25 -13.75 -5.67 -3.79
N LEU A 26 -13.35 -5.48 -5.06
CA LEU A 26 -13.88 -4.38 -5.89
C LEU A 26 -15.40 -4.46 -6.11
N PRO A 27 -15.97 -5.60 -6.56
CA PRO A 27 -17.42 -5.77 -6.64
C PRO A 27 -18.14 -5.48 -5.31
N LEU A 28 -17.60 -5.93 -4.17
CA LEU A 28 -18.21 -5.70 -2.85
C LEU A 28 -18.21 -4.20 -2.49
N MET A 29 -17.11 -3.50 -2.76
CA MET A 29 -17.02 -2.05 -2.54
C MET A 29 -18.02 -1.25 -3.37
N LEU A 30 -18.22 -1.64 -4.64
CA LEU A 30 -19.19 -1.00 -5.51
C LEU A 30 -20.62 -1.20 -4.96
N MET A 31 -20.95 -2.41 -4.51
CA MET A 31 -22.25 -2.70 -3.90
C MET A 31 -22.45 -1.92 -2.59
N ALA A 32 -21.41 -1.76 -1.76
CA ALA A 32 -21.50 -1.06 -0.49
C ALA A 32 -21.61 0.47 -0.64
N SER A 33 -20.92 1.05 -1.63
CA SER A 33 -20.84 2.51 -1.81
C SER A 33 -22.00 3.12 -2.61
N GLN A 34 -22.75 2.32 -3.38
CA GLN A 34 -23.79 2.83 -4.27
C GLN A 34 -24.87 3.65 -3.56
N HIS A 35 -25.28 3.25 -2.34
CA HIS A 35 -26.36 3.91 -1.59
C HIS A 35 -25.96 5.31 -1.14
N HIS A 36 -24.76 5.46 -0.59
CA HIS A 36 -24.22 6.75 -0.16
C HIS A 36 -24.01 7.70 -1.34
N LEU A 37 -23.60 7.18 -2.48
CA LEU A 37 -23.35 7.95 -3.69
C LEU A 37 -24.61 8.35 -4.46
N LEU A 38 -25.81 7.88 -4.10
CA LEU A 38 -27.05 8.12 -4.89
C LEU A 38 -27.28 9.59 -5.25
N LYS A 39 -27.02 10.49 -4.29
CA LYS A 39 -27.23 11.95 -4.43
C LYS A 39 -26.11 12.68 -5.18
N GLU A 40 -25.00 12.00 -5.48
CA GLU A 40 -23.87 12.63 -6.17
C GLU A 40 -24.12 12.77 -7.68
N SER A 41 -23.49 13.80 -8.25
CA SER A 41 -23.51 14.04 -9.71
C SER A 41 -22.90 12.85 -10.48
N PRO A 42 -23.38 12.56 -11.71
CA PRO A 42 -22.91 11.42 -12.48
C PRO A 42 -21.40 11.44 -12.77
N THR A 43 -20.81 12.63 -12.95
CA THR A 43 -19.36 12.79 -13.14
C THR A 43 -18.58 12.39 -11.89
N ARG A 44 -19.02 12.80 -10.70
CA ARG A 44 -18.39 12.42 -9.43
C ARG A 44 -18.54 10.94 -9.11
N LYS A 45 -19.68 10.32 -9.46
CA LYS A 45 -19.86 8.86 -9.38
C LYS A 45 -18.83 8.12 -10.23
N LYS A 46 -18.66 8.54 -11.50
CA LYS A 46 -17.63 7.96 -12.39
C LYS A 46 -16.22 8.15 -11.84
N LEU A 47 -15.91 9.33 -11.30
CA LEU A 47 -14.61 9.60 -10.67
C LEU A 47 -14.36 8.68 -9.47
N PHE A 48 -15.35 8.50 -8.59
CA PHE A 48 -15.22 7.59 -7.45
C PHE A 48 -14.93 6.14 -7.89
N ILE A 49 -15.69 5.63 -8.86
CA ILE A 49 -15.48 4.29 -9.42
C ILE A 49 -14.08 4.20 -10.05
N SER A 50 -13.66 5.22 -10.80
CA SER A 50 -12.32 5.24 -11.40
C SER A 50 -11.20 5.22 -10.35
N MET A 51 -11.39 5.86 -9.19
CA MET A 51 -10.42 5.81 -8.10
C MET A 51 -10.35 4.43 -7.45
N LEU A 52 -11.49 3.73 -7.30
CA LEU A 52 -11.50 2.35 -6.80
C LEU A 52 -10.81 1.38 -7.77
N VAL A 53 -11.06 1.53 -9.07
CA VAL A 53 -10.39 0.71 -10.11
C VAL A 53 -8.89 1.01 -10.16
N LEU A 54 -8.50 2.29 -10.08
CA LEU A 54 -7.09 2.69 -10.04
C LEU A 54 -6.38 2.14 -8.80
N LEU A 55 -7.03 2.18 -7.64
CA LEU A 55 -6.52 1.59 -6.40
C LEU A 55 -6.31 0.08 -6.54
N GLN A 56 -7.28 -0.62 -7.12
CA GLN A 56 -7.18 -2.06 -7.37
C GLN A 56 -6.02 -2.38 -8.32
N LEU A 57 -5.86 -1.59 -9.40
CA LEU A 57 -4.75 -1.76 -10.34
C LEU A 57 -3.41 -1.64 -9.62
N PHE A 58 -3.21 -0.61 -8.80
CA PHE A 58 -1.97 -0.48 -8.03
C PHE A 58 -1.76 -1.66 -7.08
N LEU A 59 -2.80 -2.12 -6.38
CA LEU A 59 -2.69 -3.25 -5.46
C LEU A 59 -2.29 -4.56 -6.15
N ILE A 60 -2.89 -4.88 -7.30
CA ILE A 60 -2.50 -6.07 -8.07
C ILE A 60 -1.02 -6.01 -8.47
N MET A 61 -0.57 -4.83 -8.90
CA MET A 61 0.81 -4.60 -9.33
C MET A 61 1.77 -4.63 -8.12
N THR A 62 1.33 -4.18 -6.93
CA THR A 62 2.15 -4.31 -5.70
C THR A 62 2.41 -5.76 -5.35
N PHE A 63 1.38 -6.61 -5.34
CA PHE A 63 1.54 -8.00 -4.91
C PHE A 63 2.25 -8.89 -5.93
N THR A 64 2.36 -8.44 -7.19
CA THR A 64 3.06 -9.19 -8.25
C THR A 64 4.45 -8.65 -8.58
N ALA A 65 4.87 -7.52 -8.00
CA ALA A 65 6.15 -6.88 -8.30
C ALA A 65 7.36 -7.79 -7.95
N THR A 66 8.21 -8.06 -8.93
CA THR A 66 9.48 -8.81 -8.75
C THR A 66 10.61 -7.97 -8.16
N GLU A 67 10.76 -6.73 -8.65
CA GLU A 67 11.80 -5.79 -8.23
C GLU A 67 11.31 -4.95 -7.04
N LEU A 68 12.09 -4.89 -5.96
CA LEU A 68 11.67 -4.21 -4.73
C LEU A 68 11.45 -2.69 -4.89
N ILE A 69 12.16 -2.04 -5.82
CA ILE A 69 11.92 -0.61 -6.10
C ILE A 69 10.59 -0.39 -6.82
N PHE A 70 10.21 -1.32 -7.71
CA PHE A 70 8.93 -1.29 -8.40
C PHE A 70 7.78 -1.57 -7.42
N PHE A 71 7.99 -2.53 -6.51
CA PHE A 71 7.12 -2.73 -5.36
C PHE A 71 6.92 -1.44 -4.57
N TYR A 72 8.00 -0.74 -4.20
CA TYR A 72 7.93 0.53 -3.45
C TYR A 72 7.12 1.59 -4.18
N ILE A 73 7.37 1.80 -5.47
CA ILE A 73 6.63 2.79 -6.27
C ILE A 73 5.13 2.47 -6.28
N MET A 74 4.77 1.21 -6.54
CA MET A 74 3.36 0.80 -6.55
C MET A 74 2.74 0.89 -5.15
N PHE A 75 3.51 0.57 -4.11
CA PHE A 75 3.09 0.61 -2.71
C PHE A 75 2.76 2.03 -2.24
N GLU A 76 3.55 3.02 -2.64
CA GLU A 76 3.28 4.44 -2.40
C GLU A 76 2.18 4.98 -3.34
N ALA A 77 2.10 4.49 -4.58
CA ALA A 77 1.05 4.90 -5.52
C ALA A 77 -0.37 4.60 -4.99
N THR A 78 -0.56 3.55 -4.18
CA THR A 78 -1.85 3.26 -3.52
C THR A 78 -2.32 4.38 -2.59
N LEU A 79 -1.40 5.23 -2.07
CA LEU A 79 -1.75 6.35 -1.19
C LEU A 79 -2.55 7.42 -1.92
N VAL A 80 -2.32 7.63 -3.21
CA VAL A 80 -2.96 8.73 -3.95
C VAL A 80 -4.47 8.48 -4.13
N PRO A 81 -4.94 7.33 -4.67
CA PRO A 81 -6.37 7.06 -4.77
C PRO A 81 -7.05 7.00 -3.40
N THR A 82 -6.40 6.41 -2.40
CA THR A 82 -6.96 6.28 -1.04
C THR A 82 -7.12 7.63 -0.36
N LEU A 83 -6.11 8.51 -0.42
CA LEU A 83 -6.20 9.87 0.07
C LEU A 83 -7.39 10.61 -0.57
N ILE A 84 -7.49 10.56 -1.91
CA ILE A 84 -8.57 11.23 -2.64
C ILE A 84 -9.94 10.68 -2.20
N ILE A 85 -10.07 9.35 -2.01
CA ILE A 85 -11.30 8.73 -1.52
C ILE A 85 -11.69 9.26 -0.14
N ILE A 86 -10.75 9.30 0.81
CA ILE A 86 -10.98 9.75 2.19
C ILE A 86 -11.34 11.24 2.22
N THR A 87 -10.50 12.10 1.63
CA THR A 87 -10.65 13.55 1.76
C THR A 87 -11.84 14.10 0.96
N ARG A 88 -12.25 13.42 -0.12
CA ARG A 88 -13.34 13.91 -0.99
C ARG A 88 -14.70 13.33 -0.65
N TRP A 89 -14.79 12.03 -0.36
CA TRP A 89 -16.06 11.33 -0.10
C TRP A 89 -16.26 10.91 1.36
N GLY A 90 -15.34 11.24 2.27
CA GLY A 90 -15.57 11.13 3.72
C GLY A 90 -16.70 12.07 4.18
N ASN A 91 -17.47 11.66 5.18
CA ASN A 91 -18.66 12.39 5.61
C ASN A 91 -18.36 13.58 6.54
N GLN A 92 -17.35 13.45 7.41
CA GLN A 92 -17.08 14.40 8.48
C GLN A 92 -16.10 15.49 8.03
N THR A 93 -16.07 16.60 8.76
CA THR A 93 -15.14 17.72 8.52
C THR A 93 -13.69 17.33 8.80
N GLU A 94 -13.47 16.41 9.75
CA GLU A 94 -12.14 15.95 10.15
C GLU A 94 -11.39 15.17 9.05
N ARG A 95 -12.09 14.75 7.97
CA ARG A 95 -11.54 13.92 6.87
C ARG A 95 -10.25 14.46 6.25
N LEU A 96 -10.09 15.79 6.26
CA LEU A 96 -8.86 16.44 5.79
C LEU A 96 -7.71 16.18 6.76
N ASN A 97 -7.95 16.30 8.05
CA ASN A 97 -6.96 15.99 9.08
C ASN A 97 -6.62 14.49 9.06
N ALA A 98 -7.58 13.57 8.99
CA ALA A 98 -7.26 12.15 8.87
C ALA A 98 -6.47 11.82 7.61
N GLY A 99 -6.81 12.44 6.48
CA GLY A 99 -6.04 12.32 5.25
C GLY A 99 -4.59 12.79 5.41
N LEU A 100 -4.37 13.91 6.10
CA LEU A 100 -3.02 14.42 6.41
C LEU A 100 -2.25 13.47 7.35
N TYR A 101 -2.89 12.95 8.41
CA TYR A 101 -2.27 11.96 9.29
C TYR A 101 -1.85 10.70 8.52
N PHE A 102 -2.76 10.15 7.71
CA PHE A 102 -2.49 8.98 6.88
C PHE A 102 -1.30 9.20 5.94
N LEU A 103 -1.27 10.33 5.23
CA LEU A 103 -0.22 10.66 4.27
C LEU A 103 1.14 10.89 4.94
N PHE A 104 1.20 11.69 5.99
CA PHE A 104 2.49 12.01 6.60
C PHE A 104 3.08 10.85 7.38
N TYR A 105 2.26 10.04 8.06
CA TYR A 105 2.76 8.85 8.73
C TYR A 105 3.38 7.90 7.71
N THR A 106 2.66 7.60 6.62
CA THR A 106 3.14 6.67 5.60
C THR A 106 4.40 7.18 4.89
N LEU A 107 4.42 8.44 4.45
CA LEU A 107 5.60 9.03 3.78
C LEU A 107 6.83 9.11 4.69
N THR A 108 6.66 9.47 5.96
CA THR A 108 7.80 9.56 6.90
C THR A 108 8.41 8.19 7.18
N GLY A 109 7.58 7.14 7.24
CA GLY A 109 8.06 5.76 7.36
C GLY A 109 8.68 5.22 6.06
N SER A 110 8.17 5.63 4.89
CA SER A 110 8.54 5.05 3.60
C SER A 110 9.75 5.69 2.92
N LEU A 111 10.05 6.97 3.18
CA LEU A 111 11.25 7.61 2.63
C LEU A 111 12.56 6.94 3.09
N PRO A 112 12.74 6.55 4.38
CA PRO A 112 13.88 5.75 4.80
C PRO A 112 14.01 4.42 4.05
N LEU A 113 12.87 3.75 3.78
CA LEU A 113 12.85 2.51 3.00
C LEU A 113 13.38 2.74 1.57
N LEU A 114 13.03 3.85 0.91
CA LEU A 114 13.57 4.18 -0.41
C LEU A 114 15.09 4.29 -0.39
N VAL A 115 15.65 5.00 0.60
CA VAL A 115 17.10 5.14 0.77
C VAL A 115 17.74 3.77 1.00
N ALA A 116 17.16 2.94 1.87
CA ALA A 116 17.65 1.59 2.13
C ALA A 116 17.64 0.69 0.87
N LEU A 117 16.57 0.73 0.08
CA LEU A 117 16.49 -0.03 -1.18
C LEU A 117 17.53 0.43 -2.20
N THR A 118 17.73 1.74 -2.35
CA THR A 118 18.78 2.26 -3.25
C THR A 118 20.18 1.87 -2.79
N HIS A 119 20.43 1.83 -1.48
CA HIS A 119 21.67 1.33 -0.92
C HIS A 119 21.88 -0.16 -1.23
N ILE A 120 20.85 -1.00 -1.04
CA ILE A 120 20.89 -2.43 -1.36
C ILE A 120 21.11 -2.66 -2.86
N GLN A 121 20.46 -1.87 -3.73
CA GLN A 121 20.67 -1.92 -5.18
C GLN A 121 22.14 -1.68 -5.53
N ASN A 122 22.79 -0.72 -4.88
CA ASN A 122 24.19 -0.38 -5.14
C ASN A 122 25.18 -1.41 -4.59
N THR A 123 24.84 -2.14 -3.50
CA THR A 123 25.73 -3.13 -2.89
C THR A 123 25.58 -4.53 -3.49
N VAL A 124 24.35 -4.98 -3.73
CA VAL A 124 24.04 -6.31 -4.28
C VAL A 124 24.01 -6.30 -5.81
N GLY A 125 23.72 -5.14 -6.42
CA GLY A 125 23.62 -4.97 -7.88
C GLY A 125 22.22 -5.19 -8.46
N SER A 126 21.32 -5.86 -7.73
CA SER A 126 19.93 -6.07 -8.14
C SER A 126 18.97 -6.13 -6.96
N LEU A 127 17.75 -5.61 -7.15
CA LEU A 127 16.64 -5.66 -6.20
C LEU A 127 15.58 -6.71 -6.57
N ASN A 128 15.86 -7.59 -7.54
CA ASN A 128 14.96 -8.66 -7.90
C ASN A 128 14.83 -9.63 -6.73
N PHE A 129 13.62 -9.81 -6.24
CA PHE A 129 13.34 -10.71 -5.12
C PHE A 129 13.82 -12.14 -5.40
N LEU A 130 13.72 -12.62 -6.64
CA LEU A 130 14.16 -13.96 -7.03
C LEU A 130 15.69 -14.11 -6.98
N ILE A 131 16.45 -13.05 -7.28
CA ILE A 131 17.92 -13.08 -7.22
C ILE A 131 18.40 -12.94 -5.78
N LEU A 132 17.77 -12.03 -5.02
CA LEU A 132 18.06 -11.81 -3.60
C LEU A 132 17.92 -13.09 -2.76
N GLN A 133 16.99 -13.99 -3.10
CA GLN A 133 16.86 -15.29 -2.41
C GLN A 133 18.15 -16.13 -2.44
N TYR A 134 18.95 -16.04 -3.50
CA TYR A 134 20.18 -16.81 -3.65
C TYR A 134 21.43 -16.02 -3.25
N TRP A 135 21.40 -14.70 -3.42
CA TRP A 135 22.58 -13.84 -3.17
C TRP A 135 22.57 -13.16 -1.81
N ALA A 136 21.53 -13.38 -1.00
CA ALA A 136 21.44 -12.84 0.36
C ALA A 136 22.68 -13.17 1.18
N GLN A 137 23.39 -12.13 1.60
CA GLN A 137 24.55 -12.23 2.47
C GLN A 137 24.11 -12.10 3.94
N PRO A 138 24.79 -12.79 4.87
CA PRO A 138 24.55 -12.57 6.29
C PRO A 138 24.91 -11.13 6.66
N VAL A 139 24.00 -10.45 7.37
CA VAL A 139 24.19 -9.06 7.78
C VAL A 139 24.93 -9.05 9.14
N PRO A 140 26.16 -8.52 9.23
CA PRO A 140 26.91 -8.52 10.49
C PRO A 140 26.31 -7.54 11.50
N ASN A 141 26.55 -7.75 12.80
CA ASN A 141 26.06 -6.86 13.84
C ASN A 141 26.88 -5.55 13.86
N SER A 142 26.34 -4.48 13.28
CA SER A 142 26.94 -3.14 13.29
C SER A 142 25.84 -2.08 13.37
N TRP A 143 26.15 -0.89 13.90
CA TRP A 143 25.20 0.22 13.96
C TRP A 143 24.63 0.59 12.58
N SER A 144 25.46 0.52 11.53
CA SER A 144 25.00 0.76 10.15
C SER A 144 23.90 -0.21 9.71
N ASN A 145 24.06 -1.49 10.04
CA ASN A 145 23.09 -2.53 9.71
C ASN A 145 21.83 -2.45 10.58
N VAL A 146 21.95 -1.98 11.83
CA VAL A 146 20.80 -1.68 12.69
C VAL A 146 19.95 -0.56 12.07
N PHE A 147 20.57 0.53 11.60
CA PHE A 147 19.83 1.60 10.91
C PHE A 147 19.25 1.15 9.57
N LEU A 148 19.98 0.33 8.80
CA LEU A 148 19.46 -0.25 7.56
C LEU A 148 18.23 -1.14 7.83
N TRP A 149 18.29 -1.97 8.87
CA TRP A 149 17.15 -2.80 9.29
C TRP A 149 15.96 -1.95 9.71
N LEU A 150 16.18 -0.92 10.53
CA LEU A 150 15.13 0.03 10.92
C LEU A 150 14.51 0.72 9.71
N ALA A 151 15.33 1.19 8.76
CA ALA A 151 14.87 1.85 7.55
C ALA A 151 14.04 0.91 6.66
N CYS A 152 14.42 -0.38 6.55
CA CYS A 152 13.64 -1.38 5.84
C CYS A 152 12.30 -1.71 6.52
N MET A 153 12.26 -1.75 7.86
CA MET A 153 11.06 -2.20 8.59
C MET A 153 10.07 -1.09 8.91
N MET A 154 10.52 0.15 9.10
CA MET A 154 9.69 1.25 9.61
C MET A 154 8.49 1.56 8.71
N ALA A 155 8.66 1.53 7.39
CA ALA A 155 7.58 1.73 6.44
C ALA A 155 6.43 0.73 6.65
N PHE A 156 6.78 -0.55 6.84
CA PHE A 156 5.81 -1.60 7.10
C PHE A 156 5.23 -1.51 8.50
N MET A 157 6.00 -1.11 9.52
CA MET A 157 5.48 -0.88 10.88
C MET A 157 4.52 0.30 10.99
N VAL A 158 4.59 1.26 10.07
CA VAL A 158 3.59 2.33 9.99
C VAL A 158 2.31 1.82 9.33
N LYS A 159 2.41 1.08 8.20
CA LYS A 159 1.24 0.51 7.51
C LYS A 159 0.56 -0.61 8.29
N MET A 160 1.32 -1.52 8.90
CA MET A 160 0.89 -2.43 9.95
C MET A 160 0.99 -1.69 11.28
N PRO A 161 -0.06 -0.95 11.69
CA PRO A 161 -0.03 0.08 12.72
C PRO A 161 0.54 -0.46 14.05
N LEU A 162 1.85 -0.32 14.23
CA LEU A 162 2.49 -0.70 15.48
C LEU A 162 1.91 0.15 16.62
N TYR A 163 1.83 -0.42 17.83
CA TYR A 163 1.46 0.35 19.00
C TYR A 163 2.38 1.57 19.15
N GLY A 164 1.80 2.76 19.34
CA GLY A 164 2.48 4.07 19.22
C GLY A 164 2.34 4.77 17.86
N LEU A 165 2.35 4.03 16.74
CA LEU A 165 2.19 4.58 15.37
C LEU A 165 0.76 4.44 14.83
N HIS A 166 -0.10 3.68 15.50
CA HIS A 166 -1.48 3.39 15.08
C HIS A 166 -2.46 4.57 15.03
N LEU A 167 -2.11 5.77 15.53
CA LEU A 167 -3.07 6.88 15.71
C LEU A 167 -3.74 7.35 14.40
N TRP A 168 -3.10 7.13 13.25
CA TRP A 168 -3.70 7.44 11.95
C TRP A 168 -4.87 6.52 11.60
N LEU A 169 -4.85 5.26 12.07
CA LEU A 169 -5.81 4.23 11.67
C LEU A 169 -7.23 4.50 12.19
N PRO A 170 -7.46 4.72 13.51
CA PRO A 170 -8.81 5.01 14.00
C PRO A 170 -9.45 6.20 13.29
N LYS A 171 -8.67 7.24 12.99
CA LYS A 171 -9.15 8.42 12.27
C LYS A 171 -9.47 8.09 10.81
N ALA A 172 -8.53 7.46 10.11
CA ALA A 172 -8.70 7.11 8.69
C ALA A 172 -9.89 6.16 8.46
N HIS A 173 -10.09 5.16 9.31
CA HIS A 173 -11.21 4.24 9.17
C HIS A 173 -12.58 4.85 9.49
N VAL A 174 -12.66 5.68 10.53
CA VAL A 174 -13.93 6.29 10.96
C VAL A 174 -14.39 7.35 9.96
N GLU A 175 -13.44 8.08 9.36
CA GLU A 175 -13.77 9.22 8.51
C GLU A 175 -13.87 8.86 7.01
N ALA A 176 -13.33 7.71 6.62
CA ALA A 176 -13.46 7.20 5.25
C ALA A 176 -14.90 6.79 4.92
N PRO A 177 -15.32 6.89 3.64
CA PRO A 177 -16.54 6.22 3.18
C PRO A 177 -16.38 4.71 3.27
N ILE A 178 -17.50 3.97 3.23
CA ILE A 178 -17.54 2.50 3.45
C ILE A 178 -16.55 1.74 2.54
N ALA A 179 -16.44 2.11 1.26
CA ALA A 179 -15.47 1.47 0.37
C ALA A 179 -14.02 1.75 0.78
N GLY A 180 -13.72 2.98 1.23
CA GLY A 180 -12.39 3.35 1.71
C GLY A 180 -12.00 2.58 2.97
N SER A 181 -12.91 2.47 3.94
CA SER A 181 -12.67 1.70 5.16
C SER A 181 -12.51 0.19 4.90
N MET A 182 -13.26 -0.35 3.92
CA MET A 182 -13.10 -1.75 3.47
C MET A 182 -11.70 -2.03 2.90
N VAL A 183 -11.18 -1.19 1.99
CA VAL A 183 -9.83 -1.41 1.43
C VAL A 183 -8.75 -1.20 2.46
N LEU A 184 -8.90 -0.16 3.29
CA LEU A 184 -7.95 0.10 4.38
C LEU A 184 -7.86 -1.13 5.28
N ALA A 185 -8.99 -1.75 5.64
CA ALA A 185 -9.01 -2.90 6.56
C ALA A 185 -8.50 -4.19 5.92
N ALA A 186 -8.88 -4.44 4.67
CA ALA A 186 -8.70 -5.76 4.06
C ALA A 186 -7.34 -5.93 3.38
N ILE A 187 -6.70 -4.84 2.93
CA ILE A 187 -5.54 -4.93 2.02
C ILE A 187 -4.39 -3.99 2.38
N LEU A 188 -4.68 -2.77 2.88
CA LEU A 188 -3.62 -1.76 3.09
C LEU A 188 -2.92 -1.85 4.46
N LEU A 189 -3.43 -2.72 5.34
CA LEU A 189 -2.77 -3.16 6.58
C LEU A 189 -1.92 -4.39 6.24
#